data_AF-A0A534KB12-F1
#
_entry.id   AF-A0A534KB12-F1
#
_cell.length_a   1.000
_cell.length_b   1.000
_cell.length_c   1.000
_cell.angle_alpha   90.00
_cell.angle_beta   90.00
_cell.angle_gamma   90.00
#
_symmetry.space_group_name_H-M   'P 1'
#
loop_
_entity.id
_entity.type
_entity.pdbx_description
1 polymer ?
#
loop_
_entity_poly.entity_id
_entity_poly.type
_entity_poly.pdbx_seq_one_letter_code
_entity_poly.pdbx_strand_id
1 'polypeptide(L)' 'MQCTRVRRFIFGHTVSTNGKTYHYSGFVEHEGVRYLGQSVLFVDREQLDPLREFLRANGVEHVISEAMMGRILSN' A
#
# COMPACT_ATOMS: atom_id res chain seq x y z
N MET A 1 7.89 -7.03 14.99
CA MET A 1 8.19 -5.57 14.94
C MET A 1 8.12 -5.05 13.50
N GLN A 2 8.93 -5.56 12.56
CA GLN A 2 8.91 -5.14 11.14
C GLN A 2 7.56 -5.40 10.43
N CYS A 3 6.98 -6.60 10.60
CA CYS A 3 5.71 -6.95 9.94
C CYS A 3 4.54 -6.02 10.33
N THR A 4 4.49 -5.57 11.59
CA THR A 4 3.47 -4.61 12.06
C THR A 4 3.65 -3.25 11.39
N ARG A 5 4.89 -2.79 11.23
CA ARG A 5 5.20 -1.51 10.58
C ARG A 5 4.84 -1.54 9.10
N VAL A 6 5.22 -2.60 8.38
CA VAL A 6 4.83 -2.80 6.98
C VAL A 6 3.31 -2.87 6.85
N ARG A 7 2.63 -3.65 7.70
CA ARG A 7 1.17 -3.75 7.67
C ARG A 7 0.49 -2.40 7.88
N ARG A 8 0.95 -1.60 8.85
CA ARG A 8 0.40 -0.26 9.11
C ARG A 8 0.69 0.73 7.98
N PHE A 9 1.84 0.62 7.33
CA PHE A 9 2.14 1.43 6.17
C PHE A 9 1.22 1.07 5.00
N ILE A 10 1.06 -0.22 4.69
CA ILE A 10 0.26 -0.67 3.55
C ILE A 10 -1.24 -0.40 3.79
N PHE A 11 -1.78 -0.82 4.94
CA PHE A 11 -3.23 -0.84 5.19
C PHE A 11 -3.72 0.25 6.15
N GLY A 12 -2.82 1.12 6.61
CA GLY A 12 -3.15 2.13 7.59
C GLY A 12 -3.36 1.52 8.97
N HIS A 13 -3.79 2.36 9.89
CA HIS A 13 -4.25 1.94 11.20
C HIS A 13 -5.09 3.02 11.87
N THR A 14 -5.91 2.56 12.81
CA THR A 14 -6.74 3.43 13.63
C THR A 14 -6.24 3.39 15.06
N VAL A 15 -6.11 4.56 15.68
CA VAL A 15 -5.72 4.72 17.09
C VAL A 15 -6.84 5.45 17.81
N SER A 16 -7.30 4.89 18.92
CA SER A 16 -8.29 5.54 19.79
C SER A 16 -7.62 5.96 21.10
N THR A 17 -7.65 7.27 21.38
CA THR A 17 -7.07 7.87 22.59
C THR A 17 -8.01 8.95 23.11
N ASN A 18 -8.28 8.96 24.42
CA ASN A 18 -9.12 9.96 25.09
C ASN A 18 -10.50 10.16 24.43
N GLY A 19 -11.14 9.06 24.01
CA GLY A 19 -12.45 9.08 23.35
C GLY A 19 -12.45 9.58 21.90
N LYS A 20 -11.29 9.95 21.34
CA LYS A 20 -11.13 10.34 19.94
C LYS A 20 -10.48 9.22 19.15
N THR A 21 -10.98 9.00 17.93
CA THR A 21 -10.48 7.99 17.01
C THR A 21 -9.80 8.68 15.84
N TYR A 22 -8.51 8.38 15.64
CA TYR A 22 -7.70 8.90 14.55
C TYR A 22 -7.41 7.78 13.57
N HIS A 23 -7.76 8.02 12.30
CA HIS A 23 -7.44 7.12 11.22
C HIS A 23 -6.21 7.64 10.48
N TYR A 24 -5.18 6.80 10.39
CA TYR A 24 -3.99 7.05 9.61
C TYR A 24 -4.08 6.21 8.36
N SER A 25 -4.23 6.89 7.22
CA SER A 25 -4.41 6.28 5.92
C SER A 25 -3.23 5.37 5.57
N GLY A 26 -3.54 4.19 5.07
CA GLY A 26 -2.57 3.29 4.45
C GLY A 26 -2.20 3.72 3.05
N PHE A 27 -1.10 3.15 2.56
CA PHE A 27 -0.66 3.30 1.20
C PHE A 27 -1.74 2.84 0.19
N VAL A 28 -2.52 1.81 0.52
CA VAL A 28 -3.64 1.33 -0.32
C VAL A 28 -4.79 2.34 -0.47
N GLU A 29 -4.84 3.35 0.38
CA GLU A 29 -5.86 4.40 0.34
C GLU A 29 -5.42 5.60 -0.51
N HIS A 30 -4.16 5.63 -0.95
CA HIS A 30 -3.67 6.67 -1.84
C HIS A 30 -4.24 6.50 -3.25
N GLU A 31 -4.43 7.62 -3.94
CA GLU A 31 -4.78 7.61 -5.36
C GLU A 31 -3.71 6.89 -6.18
N GLY A 32 -4.14 6.15 -7.21
CA GLY A 32 -3.24 5.35 -8.03
C GLY A 32 -2.76 4.04 -7.39
N VAL A 33 -3.26 3.68 -6.19
CA VAL A 33 -2.92 2.40 -5.55
C VAL A 33 -4.13 1.45 -5.56
N ARG A 34 -3.87 0.18 -5.89
CA ARG A 34 -4.83 -0.92 -5.82
C ARG A 34 -4.19 -2.13 -5.17
N TYR A 35 -4.86 -2.71 -4.19
CA TYR A 35 -4.50 -4.00 -3.61
C TYR A 35 -5.15 -5.12 -4.42
N LEU A 36 -4.33 -5.92 -5.11
CA LEU A 36 -4.83 -6.99 -6.00
C LEU A 36 -4.85 -8.36 -5.33
N GLY A 37 -4.11 -8.54 -4.24
CA GLY A 37 -3.99 -9.81 -3.56
C GLY A 37 -2.84 -9.83 -2.58
N GLN A 38 -2.58 -10.99 -1.99
CA GLN A 38 -1.56 -11.14 -0.96
C GLN A 38 -0.19 -10.66 -1.47
N SER A 39 0.31 -9.58 -0.86
CA SER A 39 1.59 -8.95 -1.22
C SER A 39 1.68 -8.43 -2.66
N VAL A 40 0.54 -8.16 -3.31
CA VAL A 40 0.48 -7.62 -4.67
C VAL A 40 -0.22 -6.26 -4.65
N LEU A 41 0.55 -5.22 -4.96
CA LEU A 41 0.05 -3.87 -5.19
C LEU A 41 0.22 -3.52 -6.66
N PHE A 42 -0.84 -2.98 -7.26
CA PHE A 42 -0.75 -2.25 -8.50
C PHE A 42 -0.69 -0.77 -8.15
N VAL A 43 0.34 -0.09 -8.67
CA VAL A 43 0.62 1.30 -8.34
C VAL A 43 0.87 2.09 -9.61
N ASP A 44 0.36 3.30 -9.66
CA ASP A 44 0.75 4.28 -10.66
C ASP A 44 2.22 4.66 -10.47
N ARG A 45 2.84 5.14 -11.55
CA ARG A 45 4.28 5.43 -11.58
C ARG A 45 4.72 6.42 -10.50
N GLU A 46 3.87 7.39 -10.16
CA GLU A 46 4.12 8.40 -9.12
C GLU A 46 4.17 7.80 -7.71
N GLN A 47 3.47 6.70 -7.48
CA GLN A 47 3.42 6.00 -6.19
C GLN A 47 4.53 4.94 -6.06
N LEU A 48 5.21 4.58 -7.16
CA LEU A 48 6.23 3.54 -7.16
C LEU A 48 7.45 3.89 -6.29
N ASP A 49 7.99 5.09 -6.44
CA ASP A 49 9.22 5.49 -5.72
C ASP A 49 9.02 5.54 -4.20
N PRO A 50 7.96 6.16 -3.65
CA PRO A 50 7.67 6.13 -2.21
C PRO A 50 7.52 4.71 -1.66
N LEU A 51 6.81 3.83 -2.38
CA LEU A 51 6.65 2.43 -1.97
C LEU A 51 8.00 1.70 -1.96
N ARG A 52 8.77 1.85 -3.04
CA ARG A 52 10.08 1.20 -3.19
C ARG A 52 11.04 1.62 -2.08
N GLU A 53 11.11 2.90 -1.78
CA GLU A 53 11.95 3.43 -0.71
C GLU A 53 11.56 2.87 0.65
N PHE A 54 10.25 2.86 0.97
CA PHE A 54 9.76 2.28 2.21
C PHE A 54 10.12 0.79 2.32
N LEU A 55 9.87 -0.01 1.27
CA LEU A 55 10.15 -1.45 1.29
C LEU A 55 11.65 -1.72 1.47
N ARG A 56 12.52 -0.99 0.76
CA ARG A 56 13.98 -1.09 0.91
C ARG A 56 14.44 -0.72 2.32
N ALA A 57 13.93 0.39 2.87
CA ALA A 57 14.28 0.84 4.22
C ALA A 57 13.86 -0.16 5.32
N ASN A 58 12.89 -1.03 5.03
CA ASN A 58 12.43 -2.07 5.96
C ASN A 58 12.97 -3.47 5.62
N GLY A 59 13.86 -3.60 4.62
CA GLY A 59 14.43 -4.88 4.22
C GLY A 59 13.41 -5.85 3.61
N VAL A 60 12.36 -5.32 2.97
CA VAL A 60 11.33 -6.13 2.32
C VAL A 60 11.72 -6.35 0.86
N GLU A 61 12.07 -7.59 0.53
CA GLU A 61 12.28 -8.01 -0.85
C GLU A 61 10.99 -7.88 -1.66
N HIS A 62 11.12 -7.37 -2.88
CA HIS A 62 10.00 -7.13 -3.78
C HIS A 62 10.47 -7.19 -5.23
N VAL A 63 9.54 -7.52 -6.12
CA VAL A 63 9.73 -7.51 -7.57
C VAL A 63 8.80 -6.46 -8.16
N ILE A 64 9.31 -5.70 -9.13
CA ILE A 64 8.53 -4.72 -9.89
C ILE A 64 8.31 -5.32 -11.27
N SER A 65 7.04 -5.43 -11.65
CA SER A 65 6.63 -5.84 -12.99
C SER A 65 5.77 -4.74 -13.59
N GLU A 66 6.11 -4.31 -14.80
CA GLU A 66 5.23 -3.41 -15.55
C GLU A 66 3.95 -4.16 -15.92
N ALA A 67 2.80 -3.53 -15.66
CA ALA A 67 1.50 -4.10 -15.93
C ALA A 67 0.52 -3.00 -16.31
N MET A 68 -0.53 -3.37 -17.05
CA MET A 68 -1.65 -2.50 -17.37
C MET A 68 -2.92 -3.14 -16.83
N MET A 69 -3.75 -2.37 -16.11
CA MET A 69 -5.10 -2.82 -15.81
C MET A 69 -5.97 -2.62 -17.05
N GLY A 70 -6.42 -3.73 -17.64
CA GLY A 70 -7.47 -3.70 -18.64
C GLY A 70 -8.79 -3.24 -18.04
N ARG A 71 -9.66 -2.63 -18.86
CA ARG A 71 -11.06 -2.40 -18.49
C ARG A 71 -11.77 -3.75 -18.54
N ILE A 72 -12.45 -4.12 -17.45
CA ILE A 72 -13.50 -5.15 -17.54
C ILE A 72 -14.62 -4.49 -18.36
N LEU A 73 -14.72 -4.86 -19.64
CA LEU A 73 -15.90 -4.54 -20.43
C LEU A 73 -16.99 -5.48 -19.93
N SER A 74 -18.04 -4.92 -19.33
CA SER A 74 -19.26 -5.66 -19.05
C SER A 74 -19.81 -6.18 -20.39
N ASN A 75 -19.99 -7.50 -20.52
CA ASN A 75 -20.71 -8.11 -21.64
C ASN A 75 -22.17 -7.66 -21.67
#